data_AF-A0A538CB21-F1
#
_entry.id   AF-A0A538CB21-F1
#
_cell.length_a   1.000
_cell.length_b   1.000
_cell.length_c   1.000
_cell.angle_alpha   90.00
_cell.angle_beta   90.00
_cell.angle_gamma   90.00
#
_symmetry.space_group_name_H-M   'P 1'
#
loop_
_entity.id
_entity.type
_entity.pdbx_description
1 polymer ?
#
loop_
_entity_poly.entity_id
_entity_poly.type
_entity_poly.pdbx_seq_one_letter_code
_entity_poly.pdbx_strand_id
1 'polypeptide(L)'
;MKVNHDPLREWSLTIGDCAHNLRATLDYIAHALWRTHSGPPTRKELKKIQFPIYSRQVDFRSNREERIGGAHPDAKRIIRKAQPYQRRNDPDGHPLAILADINNHDKHRLLHTTYAIVQDAKIVFPILQDMVVIDHPTPRAGRFHDNDIVARIGVRVCGDDPKMHVEPHETYGIAFDVEGPGRGEPVADLLNDIRVYITDTLLVALEPYF
;
A
#
# COMPACT_ATOMS: atom_id res chain seq x y z
N MET A 1 -22.72 6.04 -15.42
CA MET A 1 -22.19 6.80 -14.27
C MET A 1 -20.90 7.50 -14.68
N LYS A 2 -20.63 8.70 -14.17
CA LYS A 2 -19.43 9.51 -14.47
C LYS A 2 -18.69 9.82 -13.16
N VAL A 3 -17.36 9.87 -13.21
CA VAL A 3 -16.51 10.30 -12.08
C VAL A 3 -16.53 11.83 -12.03
N ASN A 4 -16.70 12.39 -10.82
CA ASN A 4 -16.53 13.82 -10.53
C ASN A 4 -15.26 13.97 -9.68
N HIS A 5 -14.36 14.87 -10.10
CA HIS A 5 -13.12 15.36 -9.45
C HIS A 5 -11.92 14.41 -9.33
N ASP A 6 -10.72 14.93 -9.67
CA ASP A 6 -9.42 14.28 -9.46
C ASP A 6 -9.16 14.08 -7.95
N PRO A 7 -8.60 12.92 -7.52
CA PRO A 7 -8.25 12.69 -6.12
C PRO A 7 -7.27 13.77 -5.65
N LEU A 8 -7.78 14.61 -4.76
CA LEU A 8 -7.18 15.84 -4.27
C LEU A 8 -5.84 15.56 -3.58
N ARG A 9 -4.91 16.52 -3.66
CA ARG A 9 -3.58 16.53 -3.01
C ARG A 9 -3.57 16.08 -1.54
N GLU A 10 -4.71 16.20 -0.86
CA GLU A 10 -4.94 15.74 0.50
C GLU A 10 -4.64 14.24 0.68
N TRP A 11 -5.01 13.40 -0.30
CA TRP A 11 -4.73 11.96 -0.25
C TRP A 11 -3.24 11.66 -0.30
N SER A 12 -2.45 12.45 -1.04
CA SER A 12 -0.99 12.30 -1.02
C SER A 12 -0.42 12.53 0.38
N LEU A 13 -0.92 13.52 1.12
CA LEU A 13 -0.46 13.81 2.48
C LEU A 13 -0.82 12.67 3.44
N THR A 14 -2.06 12.18 3.38
CA THR A 14 -2.50 11.05 4.22
C THR A 14 -1.69 9.78 3.95
N ILE A 15 -1.38 9.48 2.70
CA ILE A 15 -0.54 8.33 2.33
C ILE A 15 0.87 8.49 2.90
N GLY A 16 1.45 9.69 2.75
CA GLY A 16 2.74 10.05 3.33
C GLY A 16 2.77 9.80 4.83
N ASP A 17 1.76 10.29 5.57
CA ASP A 17 1.63 10.09 7.01
C ASP A 17 1.51 8.61 7.40
N CYS A 18 0.71 7.83 6.66
CA CYS A 18 0.59 6.38 6.90
C CYS A 18 1.93 5.67 6.72
N ALA A 19 2.63 5.93 5.62
CA ALA A 19 3.94 5.35 5.34
C ALA A 19 4.99 5.81 6.37
N HIS A 20 4.95 7.08 6.77
CA HIS A 20 5.82 7.62 7.80
C HIS A 20 5.63 6.91 9.13
N ASN A 21 4.38 6.71 9.56
CA ASN A 21 4.07 6.03 10.82
C ASN A 21 4.54 4.57 10.81
N LEU A 22 4.28 3.82 9.73
CA LEU A 22 4.77 2.45 9.59
C LEU A 22 6.31 2.39 9.62
N ARG A 23 6.96 3.35 8.96
CA ARG A 23 8.43 3.47 8.97
C ARG A 23 8.96 3.78 10.37
N ALA A 24 8.29 4.67 11.10
CA ALA A 24 8.64 5.01 12.47
C ALA A 24 8.47 3.81 13.41
N THR A 25 7.40 3.01 13.26
CA THR A 25 7.21 1.76 14.02
C THR A 25 8.41 0.81 13.89
N LEU A 26 8.94 0.64 12.68
CA LEU A 26 10.15 -0.17 12.47
C LEU A 26 11.36 0.40 13.22
N ASP A 27 11.54 1.72 13.21
CA ASP A 27 12.65 2.37 13.92
C ASP A 27 12.51 2.22 15.44
N TYR A 28 11.29 2.32 15.97
CA TYR A 28 11.00 1.98 17.37
C TYR A 28 11.39 0.54 17.71
N ILE A 29 11.08 -0.42 16.83
CA ILE A 29 11.50 -1.82 17.00
C ILE A 29 13.03 -1.93 17.08
N ALA A 30 13.77 -1.27 16.17
CA ALA A 30 15.23 -1.29 16.19
C ALA A 30 15.80 -0.69 17.49
N HIS A 31 15.22 0.41 17.98
CA HIS A 31 15.57 1.02 19.25
C HIS A 31 15.29 0.11 20.45
N ALA A 32 14.12 -0.54 20.48
CA ALA A 32 13.73 -1.44 21.55
C ALA A 32 14.69 -2.64 21.62
N LEU A 33 14.94 -3.31 20.49
CA LEU A 33 15.86 -4.45 20.41
C LEU A 33 17.28 -4.08 20.85
N TRP A 34 17.76 -2.90 20.48
CA TRP A 34 19.06 -2.41 20.93
C TRP A 34 19.08 -2.23 22.45
N ARG A 35 18.07 -1.54 22.98
CA ARG A 35 17.98 -1.22 24.41
C ARG A 35 17.86 -2.47 25.28
N THR A 36 17.07 -3.45 24.86
CA THR A 36 16.87 -4.70 25.60
C THR A 36 18.17 -5.49 25.70
N HIS A 37 18.93 -5.60 24.60
CA HIS A 37 20.14 -6.43 24.58
C HIS A 37 21.41 -5.71 25.10
N SER A 38 21.65 -4.47 24.65
CA SER A 38 22.89 -3.74 24.94
C SER A 38 22.73 -2.63 25.97
N GLY A 39 21.53 -2.45 26.53
CA GLY A 39 21.22 -1.31 27.40
C GLY A 39 21.00 -0.01 26.63
N PRO A 40 20.80 1.11 27.34
CA PRO A 40 20.48 2.40 26.73
C PRO A 40 21.58 2.87 25.76
N PRO A 41 21.26 3.16 24.49
CA PRO A 41 22.24 3.66 23.53
C PRO A 41 22.74 5.07 23.89
N THR A 42 23.99 5.35 23.54
CA THR A 42 24.58 6.69 23.66
C THR A 42 23.86 7.69 22.74
N ARG A 43 24.05 8.99 23.01
CA ARG A 43 23.49 10.07 22.16
C ARG A 43 23.97 10.00 20.70
N LYS A 44 25.14 9.44 20.44
CA LYS A 44 25.68 9.24 19.09
C LYS A 44 24.99 8.08 18.39
N GLU A 45 24.81 6.95 19.08
CA GLU A 45 24.14 5.76 18.56
C GLU A 45 22.65 6.01 18.32
N LEU A 46 21.97 6.74 19.21
CA LEU A 46 20.55 7.09 19.05
C LEU A 46 20.22 7.74 17.71
N LYS A 47 21.14 8.51 17.12
CA LYS A 47 20.93 9.16 15.81
C LYS A 47 21.10 8.21 14.63
N LYS A 48 21.67 7.03 14.86
CA LYS A 48 22.03 6.06 13.85
C LYS A 48 21.17 4.82 13.89
N ILE A 49 20.71 4.42 15.07
CA ILE A 49 19.80 3.29 15.23
C ILE A 49 18.59 3.50 14.34
N GLN A 50 18.36 2.52 13.48
CA GLN A 50 17.28 2.56 12.50
C GLN A 50 17.04 1.14 12.04
N PHE A 51 15.78 0.79 11.74
CA PHE A 51 15.53 -0.48 11.08
C PHE A 51 16.10 -0.44 9.65
N PRO A 52 16.99 -1.36 9.27
CA PRO A 52 17.58 -1.35 7.94
C PRO A 52 16.57 -1.87 6.92
N ILE A 53 16.50 -1.21 5.76
CA ILE A 53 15.73 -1.65 4.60
C ILE A 53 16.63 -1.43 3.38
N TYR A 54 17.13 -2.51 2.78
CA TYR A 54 18.04 -2.44 1.64
C TYR A 54 17.67 -3.44 0.54
N SER A 55 17.59 -2.96 -0.70
CA SER A 55 17.43 -3.79 -1.91
C SER A 55 18.74 -4.43 -2.40
N ARG A 56 19.90 -4.05 -1.82
CA ARG A 56 21.19 -4.72 -2.10
C ARG A 56 21.87 -5.22 -0.84
N GLN A 57 22.46 -6.41 -0.93
CA GLN A 57 23.17 -7.03 0.19
C GLN A 57 24.38 -6.22 0.65
N VAL A 58 25.11 -5.60 -0.28
CA VAL A 58 26.31 -4.81 0.04
C VAL A 58 25.97 -3.61 0.94
N ASP A 59 24.85 -2.93 0.68
CA ASP A 59 24.44 -1.76 1.46
C ASP A 59 24.02 -2.17 2.87
N PHE A 60 23.27 -3.28 3.00
CA PHE A 60 22.96 -3.85 4.30
C PHE A 60 24.22 -4.20 5.08
N ARG A 61 25.20 -4.86 4.43
CA ARG A 61 26.43 -5.28 5.10
C ARG A 61 27.23 -4.10 5.64
N SER A 62 27.33 -3.02 4.87
CA SER A 62 28.08 -1.82 5.26
C SER A 62 27.42 -1.02 6.38
N ASN A 63 26.09 -1.10 6.53
CA ASN A 63 25.36 -0.26 7.47
C ASN A 63 24.86 -0.99 8.72
N ARG A 64 24.66 -2.32 8.68
CA ARG A 64 23.97 -3.07 9.76
C ARG A 64 24.57 -2.87 11.16
N GLU A 65 25.89 -2.72 11.29
CA GLU A 65 26.51 -2.57 12.61
C GLU A 65 26.17 -1.20 13.22
N GLU A 66 26.12 -0.14 12.41
CA GLU A 66 25.71 1.19 12.86
C GLU A 66 24.21 1.25 13.21
N ARG A 67 23.39 0.50 12.47
CA ARG A 67 21.93 0.56 12.56
C ARG A 67 21.33 -0.35 13.63
N ILE A 68 21.86 -1.57 13.75
CA ILE A 68 21.32 -2.62 14.63
C ILE A 68 22.43 -3.41 15.34
N GLY A 69 23.67 -2.92 15.37
CA GLY A 69 24.82 -3.63 15.96
C GLY A 69 24.59 -4.11 17.40
N GLY A 70 23.92 -3.28 18.21
CA GLY A 70 23.57 -3.56 19.60
C GLY A 70 22.33 -4.45 19.80
N ALA A 71 21.67 -4.94 18.75
CA ALA A 71 20.58 -5.90 18.89
C ALA A 71 21.12 -7.33 19.08
N HIS A 72 20.30 -8.20 19.71
CA HIS A 72 20.61 -9.62 19.91
C HIS A 72 21.01 -10.31 18.57
N PRO A 73 22.01 -11.20 18.53
CA PRO A 73 22.46 -11.85 17.29
C PRO A 73 21.36 -12.54 16.48
N ASP A 74 20.42 -13.19 17.16
CA ASP A 74 19.30 -13.85 16.49
C ASP A 74 18.27 -12.85 15.95
N ALA A 75 18.01 -11.74 16.65
CA ALA A 75 17.18 -10.65 16.15
C ALA A 75 17.81 -10.04 14.88
N LYS A 76 19.14 -9.81 14.87
CA LYS A 76 19.88 -9.39 13.68
C LYS A 76 19.72 -10.38 12.52
N ARG A 77 19.70 -11.69 12.80
CA ARG A 77 19.47 -12.73 11.79
C ARG A 77 18.05 -12.68 11.21
N ILE A 78 17.03 -12.40 12.03
CA ILE A 78 15.65 -12.21 11.58
C ILE A 78 15.55 -10.97 10.68
N ILE A 79 16.08 -9.82 11.15
CA ILE A 79 16.10 -8.58 10.36
C ILE A 79 16.81 -8.79 9.02
N ARG A 80 17.93 -9.53 9.00
CA ARG A 80 18.66 -9.87 7.77
C ARG A 80 17.81 -10.68 6.79
N LYS A 81 17.00 -11.63 7.28
CA LYS A 81 16.10 -12.46 6.45
C LYS A 81 14.90 -11.68 5.92
N ALA A 82 14.48 -10.64 6.63
CA ALA A 82 13.40 -9.74 6.22
C ALA A 82 13.85 -8.67 5.20
N GLN A 83 15.14 -8.59 4.85
CA GLN A 83 15.61 -7.55 3.94
C GLN A 83 15.12 -7.76 2.50
N PRO A 84 14.74 -6.69 1.78
CA PRO A 84 14.30 -6.78 0.38
C PRO A 84 15.23 -7.56 -0.54
N TYR A 85 16.56 -7.39 -0.41
CA TYR A 85 17.55 -8.12 -1.24
C TYR A 85 17.49 -9.65 -1.14
N GLN A 86 16.76 -10.21 -0.16
CA GLN A 86 16.56 -11.65 -0.04
C GLN A 86 15.59 -12.18 -1.11
N ARG A 87 14.76 -11.33 -1.71
CA ARG A 87 13.96 -11.67 -2.90
C ARG A 87 14.86 -11.68 -4.13
N ARG A 88 14.89 -12.79 -4.85
CA ARG A 88 15.81 -12.99 -6.00
C ARG A 88 15.48 -12.15 -7.22
N ASN A 89 14.19 -12.03 -7.57
CA ASN A 89 13.77 -11.47 -8.86
C ASN A 89 13.17 -10.07 -8.74
N ASP A 90 12.64 -9.73 -7.56
CA ASP A 90 11.96 -8.45 -7.34
C ASP A 90 12.18 -7.98 -5.88
N PRO A 91 13.39 -7.48 -5.57
CA PRO A 91 13.66 -6.85 -4.27
C PRO A 91 12.72 -5.67 -4.02
N ASP A 92 12.45 -4.85 -5.04
CA ASP A 92 11.72 -3.60 -4.88
C ASP A 92 10.21 -3.82 -4.69
N GLY A 93 9.65 -4.93 -5.15
CA GLY A 93 8.30 -5.37 -4.78
C GLY A 93 8.17 -5.94 -3.36
N HIS A 94 9.24 -5.99 -2.56
CA HIS A 94 9.16 -6.41 -1.16
C HIS A 94 8.37 -5.37 -0.32
N PRO A 95 7.47 -5.77 0.60
CA PRO A 95 6.67 -4.82 1.38
C PRO A 95 7.49 -3.72 2.07
N LEU A 96 8.64 -4.09 2.65
CA LEU A 96 9.55 -3.10 3.27
C LEU A 96 10.21 -2.15 2.25
N ALA A 97 10.53 -2.62 1.04
CA ALA A 97 11.11 -1.76 0.00
C ALA A 97 10.08 -0.74 -0.49
N ILE A 98 8.85 -1.20 -0.80
CA ILE A 98 7.74 -0.34 -1.17
C ILE A 98 7.48 0.70 -0.06
N LEU A 99 7.45 0.30 1.20
CA LEU A 99 7.32 1.24 2.33
C LEU A 99 8.43 2.29 2.34
N ALA A 100 9.69 1.87 2.18
CA ALA A 100 10.83 2.78 2.16
C ALA A 100 10.72 3.76 0.99
N ASP A 101 10.30 3.29 -0.18
CA ASP A 101 10.14 4.10 -1.38
C ASP A 101 8.99 5.10 -1.22
N ILE A 102 7.81 4.68 -0.76
CA ILE A 102 6.68 5.60 -0.49
C ILE A 102 7.12 6.70 0.49
N ASN A 103 7.69 6.32 1.64
CA ASN A 103 8.12 7.28 2.66
C ASN A 103 9.29 8.18 2.22
N ASN A 104 10.19 7.70 1.37
CA ASN A 104 11.28 8.54 0.84
C ASN A 104 10.77 9.50 -0.25
N HIS A 105 9.86 9.03 -1.11
CA HIS A 105 9.26 9.83 -2.18
C HIS A 105 8.45 11.01 -1.61
N ASP A 106 7.67 10.76 -0.55
CA ASP A 106 6.93 11.81 0.17
C ASP A 106 7.87 12.89 0.76
N LYS A 107 8.97 12.47 1.39
CA LYS A 107 9.98 13.40 1.95
C LYS A 107 10.61 14.34 0.92
N HIS A 108 10.67 13.93 -0.34
CA HIS A 108 11.20 14.74 -1.43
C HIS A 108 10.15 15.63 -2.11
N ARG A 109 8.96 15.79 -1.49
CA ARG A 109 7.86 16.68 -1.93
C ARG A 109 7.32 16.39 -3.32
N LEU A 110 7.48 15.15 -3.81
CA LEU A 110 6.76 14.69 -4.97
C LEU A 110 5.42 14.16 -4.48
N LEU A 111 4.34 14.90 -4.76
CA LEU A 111 2.99 14.46 -4.45
C LEU A 111 2.79 13.07 -5.06
N HIS A 112 2.37 12.10 -4.25
CA HIS A 112 1.96 10.79 -4.75
C HIS A 112 0.85 11.01 -5.76
N THR A 113 1.12 10.66 -7.01
CA THR A 113 0.08 10.69 -8.04
C THR A 113 -0.82 9.49 -7.78
N THR A 114 -2.07 9.77 -7.44
CA THR A 114 -3.10 8.75 -7.21
C THR A 114 -4.23 8.92 -8.20
N TYR A 115 -4.93 7.84 -8.48
CA TYR A 115 -6.06 7.80 -9.41
C TYR A 115 -7.27 7.18 -8.74
N ALA A 116 -8.46 7.67 -9.07
CA ALA A 116 -9.70 7.00 -8.69
C ALA A 116 -9.80 5.64 -9.39
N ILE A 117 -10.16 4.61 -8.63
CA ILE A 117 -10.44 3.26 -9.12
C ILE A 117 -11.79 2.78 -8.62
N VAL A 118 -12.44 1.90 -9.39
CA VAL A 118 -13.59 1.12 -8.91
C VAL A 118 -13.05 -0.21 -8.40
N GLN A 119 -13.18 -0.46 -7.10
CA GLN A 119 -12.71 -1.69 -6.44
C GLN A 119 -13.73 -2.83 -6.58
N ASP A 120 -15.01 -2.51 -6.44
CA ASP A 120 -16.12 -3.41 -6.71
C ASP A 120 -17.31 -2.59 -7.19
N ALA A 121 -18.08 -3.12 -8.13
CA ALA A 121 -19.32 -2.47 -8.56
C ALA A 121 -20.37 -3.51 -8.93
N LYS A 122 -21.44 -3.51 -8.14
CA LYS A 122 -22.63 -4.31 -8.35
C LYS A 122 -23.72 -3.41 -8.92
N ILE A 123 -24.21 -3.77 -10.09
CA ILE A 123 -25.35 -3.07 -10.71
C ILE A 123 -26.60 -3.89 -10.41
N VAL A 124 -27.55 -3.28 -9.69
CA VAL A 124 -28.84 -3.89 -9.38
C VAL A 124 -29.92 -3.26 -10.25
N PHE A 125 -30.88 -4.06 -10.68
CA PHE A 125 -32.05 -3.63 -11.45
C PHE A 125 -33.33 -3.88 -10.65
N PRO A 126 -33.69 -3.02 -9.68
CA PRO A 126 -34.92 -3.20 -8.91
C PRO A 126 -36.19 -3.16 -9.79
N ILE A 127 -36.13 -2.46 -10.93
CA ILE A 127 -37.20 -2.43 -11.92
C ILE A 127 -36.59 -2.73 -13.29
N LEU A 128 -37.10 -3.77 -13.95
CA LEU A 128 -36.82 -4.12 -15.34
C LEU A 128 -38.12 -4.66 -15.98
N GLN A 129 -38.92 -3.76 -16.56
CA GLN A 129 -40.21 -4.06 -17.20
C GLN A 129 -40.07 -3.89 -18.72
N ASP A 130 -40.66 -4.81 -19.49
CA ASP A 130 -40.69 -4.80 -20.96
C ASP A 130 -39.31 -4.61 -21.60
N MET A 131 -38.27 -5.06 -20.90
CA MET A 131 -36.88 -5.00 -21.32
C MET A 131 -36.16 -6.27 -20.87
N VAL A 132 -35.14 -6.67 -21.61
CA VAL A 132 -34.16 -7.67 -21.17
C VAL A 132 -32.76 -7.07 -21.22
N VAL A 133 -31.94 -7.35 -20.21
CA VAL A 133 -30.52 -7.02 -20.26
C VAL A 133 -29.85 -7.97 -21.25
N ILE A 134 -29.20 -7.41 -22.27
CA ILE A 134 -28.50 -8.17 -23.32
C ILE A 134 -26.98 -8.06 -23.21
N ASP A 135 -26.50 -7.11 -22.40
CA ASP A 135 -25.08 -6.94 -22.09
C ASP A 135 -24.95 -6.55 -20.61
N HIS A 136 -24.38 -7.45 -19.81
CA HIS A 136 -24.05 -7.20 -18.41
C HIS A 136 -22.63 -6.62 -18.36
N PRO A 137 -22.45 -5.32 -18.13
CA PRO A 137 -21.11 -4.80 -18.02
C PRO A 137 -20.46 -5.34 -16.75
N THR A 138 -19.25 -5.86 -16.91
CA THR A 138 -18.27 -5.74 -15.84
C THR A 138 -17.87 -4.27 -15.79
N PRO A 139 -17.95 -3.61 -14.61
CA PRO A 139 -17.37 -2.29 -14.43
C PRO A 139 -15.94 -2.31 -14.94
N ARG A 140 -15.53 -1.27 -15.68
CA ARG A 140 -14.15 -1.20 -16.17
C ARG A 140 -13.21 -1.20 -14.95
N ALA A 141 -12.42 -2.26 -14.80
CA ALA A 141 -11.39 -2.27 -13.76
C ALA A 141 -10.27 -1.27 -14.14
N GLY A 142 -9.79 -0.51 -13.15
CA GLY A 142 -8.63 0.37 -13.30
C GLY A 142 -8.93 1.86 -13.17
N ARG A 143 -8.03 2.68 -13.72
CA ARG A 143 -8.03 4.14 -13.56
C ARG A 143 -9.20 4.80 -14.27
N PHE A 144 -9.84 5.73 -13.57
CA PHE A 144 -10.84 6.61 -14.13
C PHE A 144 -10.36 8.07 -14.11
N HIS A 145 -10.61 8.76 -15.20
CA HIS A 145 -10.50 10.22 -15.29
C HIS A 145 -11.88 10.86 -15.15
N ASP A 146 -11.91 12.16 -14.90
CA ASP A 146 -13.15 12.94 -14.87
C ASP A 146 -13.96 12.70 -16.15
N ASN A 147 -15.26 12.43 -15.98
CA ASN A 147 -16.20 12.03 -17.05
C ASN A 147 -16.02 10.65 -17.70
N ASP A 148 -15.07 9.81 -17.26
CA ASP A 148 -14.97 8.44 -17.79
C ASP A 148 -16.26 7.64 -17.53
N ILE A 149 -16.60 6.77 -18.48
CA ILE A 149 -17.77 5.88 -18.39
C ILE A 149 -17.40 4.64 -17.56
N VAL A 150 -18.07 4.48 -16.40
CA VAL A 150 -17.85 3.35 -15.48
C VAL A 150 -18.38 2.01 -16.02
N ALA A 151 -19.57 2.04 -16.61
CA ALA A 151 -20.24 0.85 -17.16
C ALA A 151 -21.24 1.25 -18.25
N ARG A 152 -21.47 0.34 -19.21
CA ARG A 152 -22.54 0.46 -20.22
C ARG A 152 -23.47 -0.75 -20.12
N ILE A 153 -24.76 -0.53 -19.96
CA ILE A 153 -25.73 -1.61 -19.86
C ILE A 153 -26.48 -1.68 -21.20
N GLY A 154 -26.35 -2.82 -21.89
CA GLY A 154 -27.13 -3.08 -23.09
C GLY A 154 -28.49 -3.65 -22.70
N VAL A 155 -29.57 -3.02 -23.14
CA VAL A 155 -30.94 -3.53 -22.96
C VAL A 155 -31.63 -3.66 -24.32
N ARG A 156 -32.52 -4.65 -24.42
CA ARG A 156 -33.45 -4.82 -25.55
C ARG A 156 -34.87 -4.64 -25.05
N VAL A 157 -35.60 -3.69 -25.64
CA VAL A 157 -37.03 -3.49 -25.40
C VAL A 157 -37.82 -4.65 -26.02
N CYS A 158 -38.75 -5.21 -25.25
CA CYS A 158 -39.55 -6.38 -25.61
C CYS A 158 -41.07 -6.15 -25.48
N GLY A 159 -41.51 -4.96 -25.04
CA GLY A 159 -42.92 -4.61 -24.87
C GLY A 159 -43.16 -3.10 -24.97
N ASP A 160 -44.39 -2.67 -24.70
CA ASP A 160 -44.89 -1.34 -25.03
C ASP A 160 -44.78 -0.32 -23.88
N ASP A 161 -44.50 -0.75 -22.64
CA ASP A 161 -44.28 0.13 -21.47
C ASP A 161 -42.91 -0.15 -20.79
N PRO A 162 -41.80 0.15 -21.47
CA PRO A 162 -40.48 -0.21 -20.99
C PRO A 162 -40.03 0.69 -19.83
N LYS A 163 -39.77 0.07 -18.67
CA LYS A 163 -39.30 0.76 -17.45
C LYS A 163 -38.05 0.11 -16.91
N MET A 164 -37.09 0.95 -16.52
CA MET A 164 -35.83 0.50 -15.96
C MET A 164 -35.43 1.43 -14.81
N HIS A 165 -35.16 0.83 -13.65
CA HIS A 165 -34.51 1.49 -12.53
C HIS A 165 -33.17 0.81 -12.28
N VAL A 166 -32.11 1.60 -12.18
CA VAL A 166 -30.75 1.11 -12.01
C VAL A 166 -30.20 1.66 -10.71
N GLU A 167 -29.80 0.76 -9.81
CA GLU A 167 -29.13 1.10 -8.56
C GLU A 167 -27.68 0.60 -8.57
N PRO A 168 -26.71 1.49 -8.79
CA PRO A 168 -25.30 1.15 -8.66
C PRO A 168 -24.92 1.05 -7.18
N HIS A 169 -24.28 -0.06 -6.82
CA HIS A 169 -23.60 -0.24 -5.54
C HIS A 169 -22.11 -0.33 -5.85
N GLU A 170 -21.36 0.75 -5.63
CA GLU A 170 -19.96 0.86 -6.03
C GLU A 170 -19.08 1.16 -4.82
N THR A 171 -17.93 0.49 -4.74
CA THR A 171 -16.85 0.83 -3.82
C THR A 171 -15.75 1.50 -4.62
N TYR A 172 -15.49 2.76 -4.32
CA TYR A 172 -14.39 3.51 -4.92
C TYR A 172 -13.18 3.46 -4.03
N GLY A 173 -12.02 3.33 -4.66
CA GLY A 173 -10.72 3.44 -4.00
C GLY A 173 -9.83 4.43 -4.72
N ILE A 174 -8.63 4.59 -4.18
CA ILE A 174 -7.52 5.26 -4.85
C ILE A 174 -6.38 4.27 -5.07
N ALA A 175 -5.72 4.37 -6.21
CA ALA A 175 -4.54 3.58 -6.54
C ALA A 175 -3.33 4.47 -6.81
N PHE A 176 -2.13 3.94 -6.58
CA PHE A 176 -0.88 4.62 -6.91
C PHE A 176 -0.65 4.72 -8.42
N ASP A 177 0.28 5.59 -8.82
CA ASP A 177 0.80 5.54 -10.18
C ASP A 177 1.56 4.22 -10.48
N VAL A 178 1.48 3.71 -11.71
CA VAL A 178 2.16 2.52 -12.23
C VAL A 178 3.66 2.75 -12.35
N GLU A 179 4.07 4.00 -12.62
CA GLU A 179 5.47 4.40 -12.64
C GLU A 179 5.98 4.81 -11.24
N GLY A 180 5.08 4.92 -10.27
CA GLY A 180 5.37 5.35 -8.90
C GLY A 180 5.66 4.20 -7.93
N PRO A 181 5.98 4.53 -6.65
CA PRO A 181 6.40 3.54 -5.65
C PRO A 181 5.35 2.47 -5.33
N GLY A 182 4.06 2.76 -5.52
CA GLY A 182 2.98 1.79 -5.35
C GLY A 182 2.55 1.06 -6.63
N ARG A 183 3.19 1.33 -7.77
CA ARG A 183 3.11 0.55 -9.03
C ARG A 183 1.70 0.20 -9.51
N GLY A 184 0.73 1.09 -9.31
CA GLY A 184 -0.66 0.88 -9.73
C GLY A 184 -1.55 0.17 -8.71
N GLU A 185 -1.01 -0.25 -7.56
CA GLU A 185 -1.77 -0.96 -6.54
C GLU A 185 -2.78 -0.04 -5.84
N PRO A 186 -3.94 -0.59 -5.41
CA PRO A 186 -4.84 0.11 -4.50
C PRO A 186 -4.11 0.51 -3.21
N VAL A 187 -4.21 1.79 -2.85
CA VAL A 187 -3.46 2.37 -1.74
C VAL A 187 -3.77 1.68 -0.41
N ALA A 188 -5.06 1.50 -0.13
CA ALA A 188 -5.51 0.92 1.14
C ALA A 188 -5.04 -0.54 1.29
N ASP A 189 -5.14 -1.32 0.23
CA ASP A 189 -4.74 -2.73 0.21
C ASP A 189 -3.23 -2.85 0.40
N LEU A 190 -2.44 -2.07 -0.37
CA LEU A 190 -0.99 -2.08 -0.25
C LEU A 190 -0.49 -1.66 1.14
N LEU A 191 -1.04 -0.58 1.70
CA LEU A 191 -0.67 -0.14 3.06
C LEU A 191 -1.09 -1.16 4.12
N ASN A 192 -2.25 -1.81 3.96
CA ASN A 192 -2.68 -2.88 4.83
C ASN A 192 -1.75 -4.10 4.75
N ASP A 193 -1.34 -4.51 3.55
CA ASP A 193 -0.42 -5.64 3.36
C ASP A 193 0.95 -5.38 4.00
N ILE A 194 1.46 -4.15 3.86
CA ILE A 194 2.69 -3.73 4.55
C ILE A 194 2.49 -3.79 6.07
N ARG A 195 1.37 -3.27 6.58
CA ARG A 195 1.04 -3.31 8.01
C ARG A 195 1.00 -4.75 8.53
N VAL A 196 0.26 -5.63 7.86
CA VAL A 196 0.11 -7.05 8.21
C VAL A 196 1.46 -7.75 8.18
N TYR A 197 2.29 -7.50 7.16
CA TYR A 197 3.65 -8.05 7.14
C TYR A 197 4.48 -7.61 8.34
N ILE A 198 4.40 -6.33 8.72
CA ILE A 198 5.12 -5.81 9.89
C ILE A 198 4.59 -6.42 11.19
N THR A 199 3.28 -6.46 11.40
CA THR A 199 2.67 -6.91 12.67
C THR A 199 2.71 -8.43 12.81
N ASP A 200 2.32 -9.17 11.77
CA ASP A 200 1.99 -10.59 11.90
C ASP A 200 3.17 -11.48 11.51
N THR A 201 4.15 -10.95 10.77
CA THR A 201 5.37 -11.68 10.40
C THR A 201 6.59 -11.17 11.16
N LEU A 202 6.90 -9.87 11.00
CA LEU A 202 8.16 -9.34 11.50
C LEU A 202 8.15 -9.15 13.02
N LEU A 203 7.11 -8.53 13.58
CA LEU A 203 7.01 -8.26 15.00
C LEU A 203 6.89 -9.55 15.81
N VAL A 204 6.05 -10.50 15.39
CA VAL A 204 5.93 -11.83 16.00
C VAL A 204 7.28 -12.55 16.06
N ALA A 205 8.07 -12.52 14.97
CA ALA A 205 9.38 -13.15 14.96
C ALA A 205 10.38 -12.46 15.91
N LEU A 206 10.26 -11.15 16.10
CA LEU A 206 11.14 -10.35 16.95
C LEU A 206 10.68 -10.31 18.42
N GLU A 207 9.45 -10.73 18.70
CA GLU A 207 8.83 -10.68 20.03
C GLU A 207 9.70 -11.25 21.16
N PRO A 208 10.39 -12.40 20.99
CA PRO A 208 11.23 -12.99 22.03
C PRO A 208 12.48 -12.16 22.41
N TYR A 209 12.75 -11.05 21.71
CA TYR A 209 13.95 -10.23 21.89
C TYR A 209 13.65 -8.81 22.40
N PHE A 210 12.40 -8.51 22.75
CA PHE A 210 12.02 -7.27 23.44
C PHE A 210 12.18 -7.38 24.95
#